data_AF-A0AAP1V539-F1
#
_entry.id   AF-A0AAP1V539-F1
#
_cell.length_a   1.000
_cell.length_b   1.000
_cell.length_c   1.000
_cell.angle_alpha   90.00
_cell.angle_beta   90.00
_cell.angle_gamma   90.00
#
_symmetry.space_group_name_H-M   'P 1'
#
loop_
_entity.id
_entity.type
_entity.pdbx_description
1 polymer ?
#
loop_
_entity_poly.entity_id
_entity_poly.type
_entity_poly.pdbx_seq_one_letter_code
_entity_poly.pdbx_strand_id
1 'polypeptide(L)' 'MEEKLWTVARFPSGDWTYGGKKTDPAYSECEIYQISAVTPKDAIKKAQAQRKKDIKRAKANQTESAENAESR' A
#
# COMPACT_ATOMS: atom_id res chain seq x y z
N MET A 1 -14.64 0.69 21.15
CA MET A 1 -13.44 1.12 20.39
C MET A 1 -13.88 1.29 18.95
N GLU A 2 -13.99 2.53 18.47
CA GLU A 2 -14.45 2.81 17.11
C GLU A 2 -13.34 2.58 16.08
N GLU A 3 -13.66 1.85 15.02
CA GLU A 3 -12.81 1.75 13.84
C GLU A 3 -12.86 3.09 13.10
N LYS A 4 -11.69 3.67 12.83
CA LYS A 4 -11.60 4.87 12.01
C LYS A 4 -10.72 4.63 10.80
N LEU A 5 -10.95 5.42 9.76
CA LEU A 5 -10.13 5.37 8.56
C LEU A 5 -8.80 6.06 8.83
N TRP A 6 -7.71 5.30 8.76
CA TRP A 6 -6.36 5.80 8.90
C TRP A 6 -5.70 5.92 7.53
N THR A 7 -5.02 7.05 7.33
CA THR A 7 -4.10 7.22 6.21
C THR A 7 -2.75 6.66 6.64
N VAL A 8 -2.24 5.67 5.93
CA VAL A 8 -0.91 5.10 6.14
C VAL A 8 -0.11 5.36 4.88
N ALA A 9 1.00 6.07 5.00
CA ALA A 9 1.89 6.32 3.87
C ALA A 9 3.19 5.53 4.07
N ARG A 10 3.69 4.96 2.97
CA ARG A 10 5.00 4.34 2.92
C ARG A 10 5.91 5.22 2.08
N PHE A 11 7.00 5.67 2.70
CA PHE A 11 8.04 6.41 2.00
C PHE A 11 8.86 5.49 1.09
N PRO A 12 9.41 6.01 -0.01
CA PRO A 12 10.32 5.27 -0.87
C PRO A 12 11.54 4.74 -0.09
N SER A 13 11.99 5.46 0.95
CA SER A 13 13.02 5.04 1.91
C SER A 13 12.72 3.73 2.64
N GLY A 14 11.43 3.34 2.72
CA GLY A 14 10.98 2.13 3.40
C GLY A 14 10.27 2.38 4.73
N ASP A 15 10.30 3.61 5.23
CA ASP A 15 9.59 4.02 6.43
C ASP A 15 8.07 4.01 6.25
N TRP A 16 7.38 3.70 7.35
CA TRP A 16 5.93 3.71 7.42
C TRP A 16 5.47 4.78 8.40
N THR A 17 4.54 5.59 7.95
CA THR A 17 3.92 6.68 8.71
C THR A 17 2.41 6.50 8.69
N TYR A 18 1.75 7.00 9.73
CA TYR A 18 0.31 6.97 9.89
C TYR A 18 -0.19 8.34 10.31
N GLY A 19 -1.36 8.72 9.81
CA GLY A 19 -1.92 10.05 10.01
C GLY A 19 -1.59 11.03 8.88
N GLY A 20 -2.12 12.24 9.01
CA GLY A 20 -2.08 13.26 7.96
C GLY A 20 -3.12 13.05 6.86
N LYS A 21 -3.12 13.96 5.88
CA LYS A 21 -4.02 13.93 4.72
C LYS A 21 -3.36 13.17 3.58
N LYS A 22 -4.13 12.38 2.82
CA LYS A 22 -3.64 11.72 1.60
C LYS A 22 -3.21 12.68 0.49
N THR A 23 -3.61 13.95 0.59
CA THR A 23 -3.30 15.01 -0.37
C THR A 23 -2.07 15.81 0.02
N ASP A 24 -1.34 15.38 1.05
CA ASP A 24 -0.14 16.07 1.47
C ASP A 24 0.95 15.89 0.41
N PRO A 25 1.61 16.97 -0.06
CA PRO A 25 2.66 16.87 -1.06
C PRO A 25 3.88 16.08 -0.55
N ALA A 26 4.09 15.98 0.77
CA ALA A 26 5.11 15.08 1.33
C ALA A 26 4.83 13.61 1.01
N TYR A 27 3.60 13.27 0.62
CA TYR A 27 3.21 11.92 0.20
C TYR A 27 3.12 11.75 -1.32
N SER A 28 3.50 12.74 -2.14
CA SER A 28 3.44 12.64 -3.60
C SER A 28 4.26 11.47 -4.17
N GLU A 29 5.39 11.14 -3.54
CA GLU A 29 6.24 10.00 -3.92
C GLU A 29 5.99 8.76 -3.03
N CYS A 30 5.00 8.83 -2.14
CA CYS A 30 4.72 7.78 -1.17
C CYS A 30 3.58 6.88 -1.61
N GLU A 31 3.64 5.60 -1.25
CA GLU A 31 2.50 4.69 -1.41
C GLU A 31 1.51 4.97 -0.27
N ILE A 32 0.34 5.54 -0.60
CA ILE A 32 -0.70 5.88 0.38
C ILE A 32 -1.76 4.79 0.42
N TYR A 33 -2.06 4.32 1.62
CA TYR A 33 -3.10 3.33 1.93
C TYR A 33 -4.13 3.94 2.87
N GLN A 34 -5.42 3.74 2.58
CA GLN A 34 -6.50 4.10 3.50
C GLN A 34 -7.05 2.82 4.13
N ILE A 35 -6.87 2.67 5.44
CA ILE A 35 -7.18 1.43 6.17
C ILE A 35 -8.11 1.73 7.34
N SER A 36 -9.22 1.02 7.43
CA SER A 36 -10.09 1.04 8.62
C SER A 36 -9.45 0.22 9.74
N ALA A 37 -9.16 0.88 10.86
CA ALA A 37 -8.62 0.24 12.04
C ALA A 37 -8.95 1.01 13.31
N VAL A 38 -8.96 0.29 14.43
CA VAL A 38 -9.12 0.91 15.75
C VAL A 38 -7.88 1.68 16.17
N THR A 39 -6.69 1.13 15.88
CA THR A 39 -5.40 1.71 16.28
C THR A 39 -4.50 1.94 15.08
N PRO A 40 -3.58 2.92 15.15
CA PRO A 40 -2.68 3.21 14.03
C PRO A 40 -1.71 2.06 13.75
N LYS A 41 -1.28 1.35 14.80
CA LYS A 41 -0.42 0.17 14.67
C LYS A 41 -1.10 -0.95 13.88
N ASP A 42 -2.41 -1.13 14.09
CA ASP A 42 -3.21 -2.08 13.33
C ASP A 42 -3.38 -1.65 11.86
N ALA A 43 -3.59 -0.35 11.62
CA ALA A 43 -3.63 0.22 10.28
C ALA A 43 -2.33 -0.07 9.49
N ILE A 44 -1.15 0.13 10.10
CA ILE A 44 0.14 -0.19 9.45
C ILE A 44 0.22 -1.69 9.11
N LYS A 45 -0.11 -2.58 10.06
CA LYS A 45 -0.05 -4.03 9.82
C LYS A 45 -0.93 -4.44 8.65
N LYS A 46 -2.16 -3.92 8.60
CA LYS A 46 -3.10 -4.14 7.49
C LYS A 46 -2.56 -3.56 6.17
N ALA A 47 -1.99 -2.35 6.18
CA ALA A 47 -1.37 -1.75 4.99
C ALA A 47 -0.19 -2.57 4.46
N GLN A 48 0.69 -3.05 5.35
CA GLN A 48 1.81 -3.94 4.99
C GLN A 48 1.31 -5.26 4.40
N ALA A 49 0.27 -5.86 4.98
CA ALA A 49 -0.34 -7.07 4.47
C ALA A 49 -0.97 -6.87 3.07
N GLN A 50 -1.66 -5.75 2.88
CA GLN A 50 -2.22 -5.36 1.58
C GLN A 50 -1.10 -5.22 0.54
N ARG A 51 -0.04 -4.46 0.85
CA ARG A 51 1.12 -4.32 -0.03
C ARG A 51 1.78 -5.65 -0.39
N LYS A 52 1.95 -6.56 0.56
CA LYS A 52 2.48 -7.90 0.27
C LYS A 52 1.60 -8.65 -0.72
N LYS A 53 0.26 -8.54 -0.58
CA LYS A 53 -0.69 -9.14 -1.52
C LYS A 53 -0.63 -8.47 -2.89
N ASP A 54 -0.57 -7.14 -2.95
CA ASP A 54 -0.44 -6.39 -4.20
C ASP A 54 0.85 -6.72 -4.94
N ILE A 55 1.99 -6.79 -4.24
CA ILE A 55 3.26 -7.22 -4.84
C ILE A 55 3.16 -8.66 -5.34
N LYS A 56 2.56 -9.57 -4.55
CA LYS A 56 2.38 -10.97 -4.96
C LYS A 56 1.49 -11.07 -6.20
N ARG A 57 0.41 -10.30 -6.27
CA ARG A 57 -0.49 -10.21 -7.43
C ARG A 57 0.20 -9.59 -8.64
N ALA A 58 0.94 -8.50 -8.45
CA ALA A 58 1.71 -7.86 -9.51
C ALA A 58 2.76 -8.81 -10.09
N LYS A 59 3.44 -9.60 -9.25
CA LYS A 59 4.37 -10.64 -9.71
C LYS A 59 3.67 -11.75 -10.48
N ALA A 60 2.53 -12.24 -9.98
CA ALA A 60 1.74 -13.26 -10.69
C ALA A 60 1.24 -12.74 -12.05
N ASN A 61 0.78 -11.48 -12.10
CA ASN A 61 0.27 -10.85 -13.32
C ASN A 61 1.39 -10.44 -14.31
N GLN A 62 2.62 -10.23 -13.82
CA GLN A 62 3.80 -10.05 -14.68
C GLN A 62 4.23 -11.35 -15.36
N THR A 63 4.02 -12.51 -14.74
CA THR A 63 4.26 -13.80 -15.39
C THR A 63 3.31 -13.99 -16.58
N GLU A 64 2.02 -13.67 -16.44
CA GLU A 64 1.04 -13.80 -17.53
C GLU A 64 1.18 -12.74 -18.64
N SER A 65 1.76 -11.57 -18.34
CA SER A 65 1.96 -10.50 -19.35
C SER A 65 3.29 -10.63 -20.11
N ALA A 66 4.28 -11.34 -19.55
CA ALA A 66 5.55 -11.59 -20.22
C ALA A 66 5.45 -12.75 -21.26
N GLU A 67 4.61 -13.75 -21.03
CA GLU A 67 4.44 -14.87 -21.95
C GLU A 67 3.60 -14.54 -23.20
N ASN A 68 2.79 -13.47 -23.19
CA ASN A 68 1.95 -13.07 -24.34
C ASN A 68 2.55 -11.93 -25.18
N ALA A 69 3.81 -11.57 -24.96
CA ALA A 69 4.55 -10.60 -25.78
C ALA A 69 5.59 -11.26 -26.72
N GLU A 70 5.91 -12.55 -26.52
CA GLU A 70 6.90 -13.30 -27.31
C GLU A 70 6.26 -14.26 -28.35
N SER A 71 4.94 -14.22 -28.52
CA SER A 71 4.23 -14.93 -29.59
C SER A 71 3.40 -13.95 -30.42
N ARG A 72 4.06 -13.06 -31.17
CA ARG A 72 3.41 -12.35 -32.27
C ARG A 72 4.38 -12.05 -33.41
#